data_AF-A0A1X1RR74-F1
#
_entry.id   AF-A0A1X1RR74-F1
#
_cell.length_a   1.000
_cell.length_b   1.000
_cell.length_c   1.000
_cell.angle_alpha   90.00
_cell.angle_beta   90.00
_cell.angle_gamma   90.00
#
_symmetry.space_group_name_H-M   'P 1'
#
loop_
_entity.id
_entity.type
_entity.pdbx_description
1 polymer ?
#
loop_
_entity_poly.entity_id
_entity_poly.type
_entity_poly.pdbx_seq_one_letter_code
_entity_poly.pdbx_strand_id
1 'polypeptide(L)'
;MLRIAACGIMGLGAALLIAALLLWTYTASRITKIPLNLDTTLISDGSGTALDPASLSGDHFVVDKNVPLVSQQQISVESPANADVVTFQVGTSVRRTDKQKDTGLLLALVDTVTLNRKTAMAVSDETHPGGAVQKPRTINDDNPPTNIALPHDGLSYRFPFHTEKQTYPYFDPIAQKAFDANYSAEEDVNGLTTYKFTQNIGYDDDGKLVDPVKYPSLYANDEDSKVTATAAMWDVPSDNPDEKIAMTRYYAAQKTFWVDPESGTIVKEELHANHYFARDPLKPEVALADYKVTTNEETVEGQVNAARNERDRLALWSRVLPITFTAAGLIALIGGVLLGSFSLRTEAALLDPGLDTADHGFFGRGGPPAEPVPGAEAETEKLPTPPADLQRDAGPPPTAPPEPGPPDRT
;
A
#
# COMPACT_ATOMS: atom_id res chain seq x y z
N MET A 1 -20.17 -46.19 8.86
CA MET A 1 -20.22 -44.70 8.75
C MET A 1 -18.86 -44.04 8.99
N LEU A 2 -18.12 -44.37 10.07
CA LEU A 2 -16.82 -43.74 10.40
C LEU A 2 -15.83 -43.61 9.23
N ARG A 3 -15.64 -44.67 8.41
CA ARG A 3 -14.75 -44.63 7.24
C ARG A 3 -15.11 -43.53 6.23
N ILE A 4 -16.40 -43.29 5.97
CA ILE A 4 -16.86 -42.23 5.04
C ILE A 4 -16.56 -40.84 5.63
N ALA A 5 -16.80 -40.67 6.94
CA ALA A 5 -16.44 -39.43 7.64
C ALA A 5 -14.92 -39.17 7.64
N ALA A 6 -14.10 -40.20 7.89
CA ALA A 6 -12.64 -40.10 7.83
C ALA A 6 -12.15 -39.70 6.42
N CYS A 7 -12.66 -40.33 5.36
CA CYS A 7 -12.34 -39.95 3.99
C CYS A 7 -12.79 -38.52 3.64
N GLY A 8 -13.98 -38.11 4.09
CA GLY A 8 -14.48 -36.74 3.89
C GLY A 8 -13.61 -35.68 4.58
N ILE A 9 -13.19 -35.95 5.82
CA ILE A 9 -12.30 -35.06 6.59
C ILE A 9 -10.90 -35.01 5.96
N MET A 10 -10.33 -36.13 5.50
CA MET A 10 -9.05 -36.14 4.78
C MET A 10 -9.14 -35.38 3.44
N GLY A 11 -10.24 -35.55 2.69
CA GLY A 11 -10.49 -34.82 1.44
C GLY A 11 -10.59 -33.31 1.66
N LEU A 12 -11.30 -32.88 2.71
CA LEU A 12 -11.35 -31.47 3.12
C LEU A 12 -9.96 -30.96 3.52
N GLY A 13 -9.19 -31.74 4.27
CA GLY A 13 -7.82 -31.39 4.68
C GLY A 13 -6.91 -31.15 3.47
N ALA A 14 -6.91 -32.08 2.51
CA ALA A 14 -6.16 -31.94 1.27
C ALA A 14 -6.62 -30.72 0.44
N ALA A 15 -7.94 -30.47 0.33
CA ALA A 15 -8.48 -29.33 -0.38
C ALA A 15 -8.07 -27.99 0.26
N LEU A 16 -8.06 -27.90 1.60
CA LEU A 16 -7.59 -26.71 2.33
C LEU A 16 -6.09 -26.46 2.13
N LEU A 17 -5.25 -27.51 2.10
CA LEU A 17 -3.82 -27.36 1.79
C LEU A 17 -3.58 -26.90 0.35
N ILE A 18 -4.33 -27.43 -0.63
CA ILE A 18 -4.26 -26.98 -2.03
C ILE A 18 -4.70 -25.51 -2.12
N ALA A 19 -5.79 -25.13 -1.43
CA ALA A 19 -6.24 -23.75 -1.38
C ALA A 19 -5.20 -22.82 -0.74
N ALA A 20 -4.57 -23.23 0.37
CA ALA A 20 -3.49 -22.47 1.02
C ALA A 20 -2.29 -22.25 0.08
N LEU A 21 -1.87 -23.29 -0.64
CA LEU A 21 -0.77 -23.22 -1.62
C LEU A 21 -1.10 -22.28 -2.78
N LEU A 22 -2.33 -22.34 -3.31
CA LEU A 22 -2.80 -21.43 -4.36
C LEU A 22 -2.87 -19.99 -3.86
N LEU A 23 -3.37 -19.75 -2.64
CA LEU A 23 -3.42 -18.40 -2.05
C LEU A 23 -2.01 -17.81 -1.90
N TRP A 24 -1.06 -18.60 -1.39
CA TRP A 24 0.32 -18.15 -1.17
C TRP A 24 1.05 -17.84 -2.49
N THR A 25 0.90 -18.71 -3.50
CA THR A 25 1.66 -18.60 -4.77
C THR A 25 1.00 -17.70 -5.82
N TYR A 26 -0.35 -17.62 -5.86
CA TYR A 26 -1.08 -16.91 -6.91
C TYR A 26 -1.62 -15.55 -6.44
N THR A 27 -2.26 -15.50 -5.27
CA THR A 27 -3.10 -14.35 -4.89
C THR A 27 -2.30 -13.10 -4.56
N ALA A 28 -1.16 -13.21 -3.87
CA ALA A 28 -0.34 -12.07 -3.47
C ALA A 28 0.01 -11.13 -4.65
N SER A 29 0.45 -11.69 -5.78
CA SER A 29 0.82 -10.93 -7.00
C SER A 29 -0.36 -10.30 -7.76
N ARG A 30 -1.60 -10.63 -7.37
CA ARG A 30 -2.84 -10.18 -8.01
C ARG A 30 -3.57 -9.11 -7.18
N ILE A 31 -3.31 -9.04 -5.88
CA ILE A 31 -3.96 -8.10 -4.95
C ILE A 31 -3.16 -6.81 -4.68
N THR A 32 -1.84 -6.82 -4.90
CA THR A 32 -0.98 -5.62 -4.88
C THR A 32 -1.19 -4.79 -6.16
N LYS A 33 -2.40 -4.25 -6.29
CA LYS A 33 -2.84 -3.46 -7.44
C LYS A 33 -3.75 -2.31 -6.99
N ILE A 34 -3.51 -1.11 -7.54
CA ILE A 34 -4.37 0.07 -7.33
C ILE A 34 -5.85 -0.32 -7.54
N PRO A 35 -6.77 -0.01 -6.61
CA PRO A 35 -8.18 -0.34 -6.76
C PRO A 35 -8.85 0.40 -7.93
N LEU A 36 -9.90 -0.22 -8.52
CA LEU A 36 -10.64 0.33 -9.66
C LEU A 36 -11.88 1.15 -9.25
N ASN A 37 -12.03 1.41 -7.96
CA ASN A 37 -13.21 2.02 -7.35
C ASN A 37 -12.81 3.16 -6.40
N LEU A 38 -11.71 3.86 -6.73
CA LEU A 38 -11.31 5.05 -6.02
C LEU A 38 -12.23 6.20 -6.42
N ASP A 39 -12.87 6.78 -5.41
CA ASP A 39 -13.61 8.03 -5.46
C ASP A 39 -13.35 8.72 -4.12
N THR A 40 -12.57 9.79 -4.12
CA THR A 40 -12.12 10.43 -2.88
C THR A 40 -11.90 11.92 -3.06
N THR A 41 -12.28 12.68 -2.03
CA THR A 41 -12.01 14.12 -1.90
C THR A 41 -10.88 14.30 -0.89
N LEU A 42 -9.81 14.98 -1.28
CA LEU A 42 -8.74 15.42 -0.39
C LEU A 42 -8.87 16.93 -0.16
N ILE A 43 -8.83 17.36 1.10
CA ILE A 43 -8.92 18.77 1.47
C ILE A 43 -7.64 19.16 2.23
N SER A 44 -7.03 20.25 1.80
CA SER A 44 -5.87 20.86 2.44
C SER A 44 -6.13 22.31 2.76
N ASP A 45 -5.97 22.68 4.01
CA ASP A 45 -6.23 24.01 4.56
C ASP A 45 -4.90 24.79 4.69
N GLY A 46 -4.96 26.12 4.58
CA GLY A 46 -3.78 26.96 4.74
C GLY A 46 -4.02 28.43 4.46
N SER A 47 -2.95 29.14 4.08
CA SER A 47 -3.02 30.57 3.76
C SER A 47 -1.92 30.98 2.79
N GLY A 48 -2.02 32.18 2.26
CA GLY A 48 -1.05 32.69 1.30
C GLY A 48 -1.25 34.14 0.90
N THR A 49 -0.56 34.52 -0.16
CA THR A 49 -0.71 35.76 -0.90
C THR A 49 -1.41 35.45 -2.22
N ALA A 50 -2.47 36.16 -2.56
CA ALA A 50 -3.23 35.90 -3.79
C ALA A 50 -3.76 37.18 -4.42
N LEU A 51 -3.74 37.21 -5.75
CA LEU A 51 -4.45 38.21 -6.54
C LEU A 51 -5.96 38.13 -6.23
N ASP A 52 -6.61 39.28 -6.02
CA ASP A 52 -8.08 39.36 -6.02
C ASP A 52 -8.58 39.35 -7.47
N PRO A 53 -9.32 38.31 -7.93
CA PRO A 53 -9.83 38.25 -9.30
C PRO A 53 -10.72 39.45 -9.67
N ALA A 54 -11.35 40.12 -8.71
CA ALA A 54 -12.13 41.33 -8.95
C ALA A 54 -11.27 42.53 -9.43
N SER A 55 -9.98 42.55 -9.08
CA SER A 55 -9.05 43.61 -9.48
C SER A 55 -8.63 43.56 -10.95
N LEU A 56 -8.86 42.43 -11.64
CA LEU A 56 -8.58 42.27 -13.08
C LEU A 56 -9.35 43.27 -13.96
N SER A 57 -10.44 43.85 -13.44
CA SER A 57 -11.28 44.87 -14.10
C SER A 57 -11.12 46.27 -13.50
N GLY A 58 -10.18 46.46 -12.56
CA GLY A 58 -9.94 47.73 -11.87
C GLY A 58 -8.79 48.56 -12.47
N ASP A 59 -8.37 49.59 -11.72
CA ASP A 59 -7.26 50.48 -12.13
C ASP A 59 -5.87 49.85 -11.93
N HIS A 60 -5.76 48.86 -11.03
CA HIS A 60 -4.55 48.08 -10.75
C HIS A 60 -4.88 46.71 -10.17
N PHE A 61 -3.94 45.78 -10.30
CA PHE A 61 -4.01 44.45 -9.71
C PHE A 61 -3.83 44.52 -8.18
N VAL A 62 -4.78 43.97 -7.44
CA VAL A 62 -4.76 43.96 -5.97
C VAL A 62 -4.32 42.58 -5.49
N VAL A 63 -3.21 42.53 -4.76
CA VAL A 63 -2.63 41.30 -4.22
C VAL A 63 -2.79 41.28 -2.70
N ASP A 64 -3.76 40.50 -2.22
CA ASP A 64 -4.05 40.37 -0.79
C ASP A 64 -3.06 39.39 -0.13
N LYS A 65 -2.64 39.70 1.11
CA LYS A 65 -1.69 38.90 1.90
C LYS A 65 -2.38 38.22 3.08
N ASN A 66 -1.89 37.04 3.45
CA ASN A 66 -2.41 36.20 4.55
C ASN A 66 -3.90 35.84 4.37
N VAL A 67 -4.34 35.63 3.13
CA VAL A 67 -5.72 35.19 2.86
C VAL A 67 -5.87 33.71 3.18
N PRO A 68 -7.02 33.28 3.75
CA PRO A 68 -7.28 31.87 4.03
C PRO A 68 -7.57 31.11 2.73
N LEU A 69 -6.91 29.97 2.54
CA LEU A 69 -6.94 29.19 1.32
C LEU A 69 -7.26 27.73 1.58
N VAL A 70 -8.05 27.15 0.69
CA VAL A 70 -8.37 25.72 0.66
C VAL A 70 -7.97 25.17 -0.70
N SER A 71 -7.18 24.10 -0.70
CA SER A 71 -6.97 23.25 -1.86
C SER A 71 -7.87 22.02 -1.73
N GLN A 72 -8.69 21.76 -2.74
CA GLN A 72 -9.52 20.57 -2.83
C GLN A 72 -9.12 19.77 -4.07
N GLN A 73 -8.91 18.46 -3.90
CA GLN A 73 -8.64 17.53 -4.99
C GLN A 73 -9.66 16.39 -4.98
N GLN A 74 -10.42 16.23 -6.06
CA GLN A 74 -11.27 15.05 -6.29
C GLN A 74 -10.53 14.07 -7.19
N ILE A 75 -10.41 12.81 -6.78
CA ILE A 75 -9.85 11.71 -7.59
C ILE A 75 -10.98 10.71 -7.87
N SER A 76 -11.28 10.46 -9.14
CA SER A 76 -12.20 9.40 -9.58
C SER A 76 -11.54 8.45 -10.58
N VAL A 77 -12.04 7.21 -10.68
CA VAL A 77 -11.60 6.25 -11.71
C VAL A 77 -12.44 6.38 -12.98
N GLU A 78 -11.75 6.58 -14.10
CA GLU A 78 -12.34 6.67 -15.44
C GLU A 78 -11.88 5.51 -16.35
N SER A 79 -12.47 5.42 -17.54
CA SER A 79 -12.03 4.47 -18.57
C SER A 79 -10.79 4.98 -19.32
N PRO A 80 -9.79 4.12 -19.62
CA PRO A 80 -9.72 2.69 -19.35
C PRO A 80 -9.38 2.32 -17.89
N ALA A 81 -10.15 1.39 -17.33
CA ALA A 81 -9.93 0.78 -16.03
C ALA A 81 -10.12 -0.74 -16.13
N ASN A 82 -9.06 -1.52 -15.98
CA ASN A 82 -9.07 -2.97 -16.23
C ASN A 82 -8.09 -3.74 -15.32
N ALA A 83 -7.72 -4.97 -15.71
CA ALA A 83 -6.83 -5.80 -14.93
C ALA A 83 -5.47 -5.12 -14.65
N ASP A 84 -4.91 -4.37 -15.60
CA ASP A 84 -3.50 -3.95 -15.58
C ASP A 84 -3.30 -2.43 -15.60
N VAL A 85 -4.25 -1.65 -16.15
CA VAL A 85 -4.26 -0.18 -16.07
C VAL A 85 -5.50 0.36 -15.35
N VAL A 86 -5.37 1.54 -14.76
CA VAL A 86 -6.45 2.34 -14.18
C VAL A 86 -6.25 3.79 -14.63
N THR A 87 -7.33 4.47 -15.03
CA THR A 87 -7.26 5.89 -15.36
C THR A 87 -7.83 6.69 -14.20
N PHE A 88 -7.07 7.66 -13.70
CA PHE A 88 -7.57 8.64 -12.74
C PHE A 88 -7.96 9.90 -13.50
N GLN A 89 -9.12 10.46 -13.17
CA GLN A 89 -9.44 11.86 -13.46
C GLN A 89 -9.33 12.63 -12.14
N VAL A 90 -8.54 13.70 -12.15
CA VAL A 90 -8.20 14.46 -10.93
C VAL A 90 -8.53 15.93 -11.10
N GLY A 91 -9.62 16.37 -10.45
CA GLY A 91 -10.00 17.77 -10.39
C GLY A 91 -9.39 18.44 -9.16
N THR A 92 -8.41 19.31 -9.36
CA THR A 92 -7.82 20.14 -8.29
C THR A 92 -8.34 21.58 -8.40
N SER A 93 -8.70 22.18 -7.28
CA SER A 93 -9.02 23.61 -7.19
C SER A 93 -8.42 24.26 -5.95
N VAL A 94 -7.98 25.51 -6.06
CA VAL A 94 -7.50 26.34 -4.95
C VAL A 94 -8.42 27.55 -4.81
N ARG A 95 -8.98 27.75 -3.62
CA ARG A 95 -10.01 28.76 -3.34
C ARG A 95 -9.69 29.58 -2.10
N ARG A 96 -9.94 30.88 -2.20
CA ARG A 96 -10.10 31.82 -1.07
C ARG A 96 -11.42 31.57 -0.35
N THR A 97 -11.36 31.35 0.96
CA THR A 97 -12.56 31.15 1.80
C THR A 97 -13.13 32.43 2.39
N ASP A 98 -12.42 33.56 2.27
CA ASP A 98 -12.91 34.89 2.62
C ASP A 98 -13.82 35.52 1.54
N LYS A 99 -13.89 34.90 0.35
CA LYS A 99 -14.70 35.33 -0.80
C LYS A 99 -15.86 34.38 -1.05
N GLN A 100 -16.97 34.86 -1.63
CA GLN A 100 -18.17 34.04 -1.83
C GLN A 100 -18.22 33.33 -3.19
N LYS A 101 -18.58 32.05 -3.17
CA LYS A 101 -18.77 31.21 -4.35
C LYS A 101 -17.54 31.30 -5.27
N ASP A 102 -17.74 31.57 -6.55
CA ASP A 102 -16.71 31.45 -7.57
C ASP A 102 -15.79 32.67 -7.64
N THR A 103 -16.14 33.76 -6.93
CA THR A 103 -15.23 34.91 -6.74
C THR A 103 -14.03 34.58 -5.85
N GLY A 104 -14.07 33.46 -5.13
CA GLY A 104 -12.93 32.91 -4.40
C GLY A 104 -12.07 31.92 -5.18
N LEU A 105 -12.45 31.49 -6.39
CA LEU A 105 -11.65 30.52 -7.16
C LEU A 105 -10.39 31.19 -7.73
N LEU A 106 -9.21 30.66 -7.39
CA LEU A 106 -7.92 31.17 -7.89
C LEU A 106 -7.35 30.30 -9.01
N LEU A 107 -7.31 28.99 -8.77
CA LEU A 107 -6.71 28.01 -9.66
C LEU A 107 -7.65 26.80 -9.77
N ALA A 108 -7.76 26.25 -10.97
CA ALA A 108 -8.43 24.98 -11.22
C ALA A 108 -7.73 24.25 -12.36
N LEU A 109 -7.57 22.93 -12.23
CA LEU A 109 -7.19 22.03 -13.32
C LEU A 109 -7.97 20.73 -13.19
N VAL A 110 -8.26 20.11 -14.32
CA VAL A 110 -8.70 18.71 -14.37
C VAL A 110 -7.65 17.96 -15.16
N ASP A 111 -6.91 17.10 -14.48
CA ASP A 111 -5.95 16.19 -15.09
C ASP A 111 -6.59 14.82 -15.31
N THR A 112 -6.02 14.03 -16.22
CA THR A 112 -6.41 12.65 -16.48
C THR A 112 -5.17 11.84 -16.81
N VAL A 113 -4.90 10.78 -16.06
CA VAL A 113 -3.69 9.96 -16.22
C VAL A 113 -4.00 8.46 -16.13
N THR A 114 -3.47 7.68 -17.07
CA THR A 114 -3.55 6.22 -17.09
C THR A 114 -2.31 5.63 -16.42
N LEU A 115 -2.51 4.93 -15.31
CA LEU A 115 -1.45 4.33 -14.49
C LEU A 115 -1.41 2.81 -14.61
N ASN A 116 -0.22 2.25 -14.57
CA ASN A 116 -0.02 0.82 -14.36
C ASN A 116 -0.42 0.47 -12.92
N ARG A 117 -1.39 -0.43 -12.75
CA ARG A 117 -1.95 -0.75 -11.44
C ARG A 117 -0.96 -1.37 -10.46
N LYS A 118 0.17 -1.93 -10.91
CA LYS A 118 1.19 -2.52 -10.04
C LYS A 118 2.27 -1.51 -9.65
N THR A 119 2.78 -0.76 -10.63
CA THR A 119 3.94 0.12 -10.43
C THR A 119 3.57 1.57 -10.12
N ALA A 120 2.29 1.95 -10.25
CA ALA A 120 1.78 3.32 -10.15
C ALA A 120 2.40 4.33 -11.14
N MET A 121 3.22 3.86 -12.09
CA MET A 121 3.80 4.66 -13.16
C MET A 121 2.76 4.97 -14.24
N ALA A 122 2.83 6.17 -14.81
CA ALA A 122 2.11 6.54 -16.02
C ALA A 122 2.40 5.58 -17.18
N VAL A 123 1.38 5.28 -17.99
CA VAL A 123 1.45 4.40 -19.15
C VAL A 123 1.11 5.19 -20.41
N SER A 124 2.15 5.62 -21.10
CA SER A 124 2.07 6.31 -22.39
C SER A 124 2.54 5.38 -23.51
N ASP A 125 1.83 5.34 -24.63
CA ASP A 125 2.20 4.57 -25.84
C ASP A 125 2.08 5.42 -27.12
N GLU A 126 2.49 4.89 -28.28
CA GLU A 126 2.49 5.64 -29.55
C GLU A 126 1.10 6.12 -30.01
N THR A 127 0.03 5.53 -29.47
CA THR A 127 -1.37 5.80 -29.82
C THR A 127 -2.18 6.45 -28.69
N HIS A 128 -1.70 6.35 -27.44
CA HIS A 128 -2.32 6.95 -26.26
C HIS A 128 -1.27 7.78 -25.50
N PRO A 129 -1.47 9.10 -25.31
CA PRO A 129 -0.51 9.94 -24.62
C PRO A 129 -0.32 9.60 -23.13
N GLY A 130 -1.03 8.61 -22.58
CA GLY A 130 -0.96 8.22 -21.17
C GLY A 130 -1.56 9.23 -20.18
N GLY A 131 -1.73 10.48 -20.60
CA GLY A 131 -2.55 11.45 -19.90
C GLY A 131 -3.05 12.60 -20.78
N ALA A 132 -3.92 13.41 -20.22
CA ALA A 132 -4.52 14.58 -20.85
C ALA A 132 -5.02 15.55 -19.78
N VAL A 133 -4.92 16.84 -20.06
CA VAL A 133 -5.44 17.92 -19.21
C VAL A 133 -6.64 18.56 -19.86
N GLN A 134 -7.66 18.92 -19.09
CA GLN A 134 -8.80 19.68 -19.62
C GLN A 134 -8.31 21.04 -20.12
N LYS A 135 -8.63 21.35 -21.37
CA LYS A 135 -8.30 22.62 -22.00
C LYS A 135 -8.84 23.80 -21.16
N PRO A 136 -8.01 24.80 -20.84
CA PRO A 136 -8.48 26.03 -20.22
C PRO A 136 -9.53 26.74 -21.08
N ARG A 137 -10.52 27.34 -20.41
CA ARG A 137 -11.65 28.01 -21.03
C ARG A 137 -11.85 29.39 -20.40
N THR A 138 -12.31 30.35 -21.20
CA THR A 138 -12.72 31.66 -20.69
C THR A 138 -14.08 31.55 -19.98
N ILE A 139 -14.41 32.52 -19.12
CA ILE A 139 -15.67 32.55 -18.37
C ILE A 139 -16.93 32.58 -19.25
N ASN A 140 -16.79 32.95 -20.54
CA ASN A 140 -17.89 33.04 -21.51
C ASN A 140 -17.91 31.85 -22.50
N ASP A 141 -17.13 30.80 -22.26
CA ASP A 141 -17.05 29.63 -23.14
C ASP A 141 -18.00 28.51 -22.68
N ASP A 142 -19.23 28.56 -23.19
CA ASP A 142 -20.29 27.57 -22.91
C ASP A 142 -20.10 26.23 -23.65
N ASN A 143 -19.05 26.06 -24.46
CA ASN A 143 -18.82 24.79 -25.17
C ASN A 143 -18.48 23.66 -24.18
N PRO A 144 -18.85 22.39 -24.47
CA PRO A 144 -18.43 21.26 -23.65
C PRO A 144 -16.90 21.24 -23.44
N PRO A 145 -16.42 20.87 -22.24
CA PRO A 145 -14.98 20.78 -21.99
C PRO A 145 -14.33 19.77 -22.95
N THR A 146 -13.12 20.11 -23.40
CA THR A 146 -12.31 19.27 -24.28
C THR A 146 -10.93 19.10 -23.65
N ASN A 147 -10.25 17.99 -23.95
CA ASN A 147 -8.95 17.68 -23.36
C ASN A 147 -7.81 17.91 -24.37
N ILE A 148 -6.65 18.30 -23.86
CA ILE A 148 -5.37 18.38 -24.58
C ILE A 148 -4.52 17.21 -24.11
N ALA A 149 -3.92 16.46 -25.05
CA ALA A 149 -2.99 15.38 -24.74
C ALA A 149 -1.79 15.93 -23.94
N LEU A 150 -1.53 15.34 -22.77
CA LEU A 150 -0.44 15.71 -21.88
C LEU A 150 0.30 14.44 -21.44
N PRO A 151 1.43 14.10 -22.09
CA PRO A 151 2.21 12.95 -21.73
C PRO A 151 2.70 12.99 -20.29
N HIS A 152 2.24 12.03 -19.49
CA HIS A 152 2.70 11.82 -18.14
C HIS A 152 3.92 10.90 -18.12
N ASP A 153 4.84 11.19 -17.20
CA ASP A 153 6.01 10.39 -16.90
C ASP A 153 6.19 10.32 -15.37
N GLY A 154 6.69 9.20 -14.87
CA GLY A 154 6.77 8.93 -13.45
C GLY A 154 5.44 8.52 -12.79
N LEU A 155 5.39 8.68 -11.47
CA LEU A 155 4.22 8.48 -10.62
C LEU A 155 3.24 9.64 -10.72
N SER A 156 1.97 9.42 -10.40
CA SER A 156 0.98 10.50 -10.26
C SER A 156 -0.09 10.11 -9.23
N TYR A 157 -0.37 11.02 -8.29
CA TYR A 157 -1.39 10.91 -7.23
C TYR A 157 -1.26 9.74 -6.25
N ARG A 158 -0.29 8.84 -6.45
CA ARG A 158 -0.05 7.66 -5.61
C ARG A 158 1.34 7.07 -5.83
N PHE A 159 1.85 6.36 -4.82
CA PHE A 159 3.06 5.53 -4.91
C PHE A 159 2.69 4.04 -5.12
N PRO A 160 3.63 3.19 -5.57
CA PRO A 160 3.38 1.74 -5.68
C PRO A 160 3.15 1.07 -4.32
N PHE A 161 2.44 -0.06 -4.32
CA PHE A 161 2.42 -0.98 -3.18
C PHE A 161 3.85 -1.43 -2.85
N HIS A 162 4.15 -1.58 -1.56
CA HIS A 162 5.51 -1.80 -1.06
C HIS A 162 6.48 -0.71 -1.55
N THR A 163 6.13 0.57 -1.32
CA THR A 163 6.96 1.73 -1.62
C THR A 163 8.32 1.60 -0.93
N GLU A 164 9.41 1.80 -1.68
CA GLU A 164 10.78 1.65 -1.19
C GLU A 164 11.39 3.03 -0.84
N LYS A 165 12.49 3.02 -0.08
CA LYS A 165 13.23 4.22 0.32
C LYS A 165 14.18 4.69 -0.79
N GLN A 166 13.63 5.12 -1.92
CA GLN A 166 14.38 5.57 -3.10
C GLN A 166 13.77 6.85 -3.69
N THR A 167 14.48 7.46 -4.64
CA THR A 167 13.92 8.55 -5.44
C THR A 167 12.94 8.00 -6.48
N TYR A 168 11.78 8.64 -6.61
CA TYR A 168 10.81 8.34 -7.66
C TYR A 168 10.61 9.56 -8.57
N PRO A 169 10.59 9.41 -9.90
CA PRO A 169 10.05 10.46 -10.76
C PRO A 169 8.55 10.63 -10.45
N TYR A 170 8.10 11.85 -10.22
CA TYR A 170 6.70 12.14 -9.90
C TYR A 170 6.22 13.32 -10.77
N PHE A 171 5.10 13.15 -11.45
CA PHE A 171 4.59 14.14 -12.40
C PHE A 171 3.98 15.35 -11.69
N ASP A 172 4.24 16.54 -12.22
CA ASP A 172 3.51 17.74 -11.86
C ASP A 172 2.70 18.26 -13.07
N PRO A 173 1.34 18.33 -12.97
CA PRO A 173 0.48 18.73 -14.09
C PRO A 173 0.50 20.24 -14.37
N ILE A 174 1.09 21.05 -13.49
CA ILE A 174 1.19 22.51 -13.64
C ILE A 174 2.46 22.86 -14.42
N ALA A 175 3.59 22.27 -14.05
CA ALA A 175 4.86 22.32 -14.76
C ALA A 175 4.91 21.41 -16.00
N GLN A 176 3.93 20.51 -16.14
CA GLN A 176 3.77 19.57 -17.27
C GLN A 176 5.00 18.65 -17.44
N LYS A 177 5.62 18.24 -16.33
CA LYS A 177 6.86 17.45 -16.31
C LYS A 177 7.02 16.67 -15.01
N ALA A 178 7.74 15.54 -15.07
CA ALA A 178 8.24 14.84 -13.89
C ALA A 178 9.41 15.58 -13.20
N PHE A 179 9.39 15.55 -11.87
CA PHE A 179 10.48 15.98 -10.99
C PHE A 179 10.71 14.91 -9.90
N ASP A 180 11.92 14.83 -9.37
CA ASP A 180 12.30 13.82 -8.38
C ASP A 180 11.58 14.04 -7.04
N ALA A 181 10.84 13.03 -6.59
CA ALA A 181 10.35 12.88 -5.23
C ALA A 181 11.34 12.04 -4.43
N ASN A 182 12.16 12.71 -3.61
CA ASN A 182 13.26 12.09 -2.86
C ASN A 182 12.79 11.63 -1.48
N TYR A 183 13.10 10.39 -1.10
CA TYR A 183 12.89 9.92 0.27
C TYR A 183 13.74 10.73 1.26
N SER A 184 13.15 11.19 2.35
CA SER A 184 13.79 12.04 3.37
C SER A 184 13.80 11.43 4.77
N ALA A 185 12.70 10.83 5.22
CA ALA A 185 12.54 10.32 6.59
C ALA A 185 11.43 9.26 6.71
N GLU A 186 11.35 8.61 7.88
CA GLU A 186 10.11 7.98 8.36
C GLU A 186 9.47 8.90 9.40
N GLU A 187 8.15 9.09 9.34
CA GLU A 187 7.38 9.84 10.34
C GLU A 187 6.08 9.09 10.68
N ASP A 188 5.58 9.24 11.91
CA ASP A 188 4.26 8.72 12.30
C ASP A 188 3.17 9.74 11.95
N VAL A 189 2.13 9.27 11.26
CA VAL A 189 0.91 10.04 10.97
C VAL A 189 -0.29 9.25 11.49
N ASN A 190 -0.87 9.73 12.60
CA ASN A 190 -2.03 9.14 13.29
C ASN A 190 -1.87 7.64 13.63
N GLY A 191 -0.68 7.24 14.09
CA GLY A 191 -0.34 5.85 14.41
C GLY A 191 -0.12 4.98 13.18
N LEU A 192 0.35 5.59 12.08
CA LEU A 192 0.78 4.90 10.87
C LEU A 192 2.20 5.37 10.54
N THR A 193 3.16 4.44 10.52
CA THR A 193 4.52 4.73 10.06
C THR A 193 4.50 4.97 8.56
N THR A 194 4.88 6.18 8.15
CA THR A 194 4.90 6.66 6.76
C THR A 194 6.30 7.00 6.30
N TYR A 195 6.54 6.93 4.99
CA TYR A 195 7.76 7.42 4.35
C TYR A 195 7.51 8.82 3.82
N LYS A 196 8.39 9.75 4.18
CA LYS A 196 8.31 11.16 3.81
C LYS A 196 9.12 11.42 2.55
N PHE A 197 8.46 11.86 1.49
CA PHE A 197 9.10 12.23 0.22
C PHE A 197 9.00 13.72 -0.02
N THR A 198 10.06 14.34 -0.55
CA THR A 198 10.10 15.77 -0.91
C THR A 198 10.35 15.94 -2.41
N GLN A 199 9.50 16.70 -3.08
CA GLN A 199 9.64 17.10 -4.48
C GLN A 199 9.85 18.62 -4.57
N ASN A 200 10.95 19.03 -5.19
CA ASN A 200 11.31 20.43 -5.40
C ASN A 200 11.18 20.80 -6.89
N ILE A 201 10.40 21.83 -7.19
CA ILE A 201 10.13 22.36 -8.54
C ILE A 201 10.60 23.82 -8.56
N GLY A 202 11.80 24.04 -9.09
CA GLY A 202 12.42 25.37 -9.20
C GLY A 202 12.90 26.01 -7.91
N TYR A 203 12.63 25.38 -6.76
CA TYR A 203 13.29 25.64 -5.48
C TYR A 203 14.47 24.67 -5.29
N ASP A 204 15.46 25.07 -4.50
CA ASP A 204 16.47 24.16 -3.94
C ASP A 204 15.99 23.57 -2.58
N ASP A 205 16.80 22.69 -1.98
CA ASP A 205 16.46 22.00 -0.73
C ASP A 205 16.36 22.95 0.48
N ASP A 206 16.98 24.14 0.41
CA ASP A 206 16.87 25.21 1.40
C ASP A 206 15.60 26.09 1.19
N GLY A 207 14.78 25.78 0.17
CA GLY A 207 13.57 26.52 -0.16
C GLY A 207 13.83 27.84 -0.90
N LYS A 208 15.03 28.05 -1.44
CA LYS A 208 15.37 29.23 -2.23
C LYS A 208 15.05 29.00 -3.71
N LEU A 209 14.49 30.03 -4.35
CA LEU A 209 14.16 30.04 -5.77
C LEU A 209 15.43 30.03 -6.63
N VAL A 210 15.60 29.03 -7.50
CA VAL A 210 16.82 28.81 -8.30
C VAL A 210 16.58 28.53 -9.79
N ASP A 211 15.53 27.80 -10.15
CA ASP A 211 15.20 27.45 -11.55
C ASP A 211 13.68 27.33 -11.78
N PRO A 212 12.92 28.42 -11.60
CA PRO A 212 11.47 28.40 -11.74
C PRO A 212 11.02 28.07 -13.15
N VAL A 213 10.02 27.22 -13.26
CA VAL A 213 9.44 26.79 -14.53
C VAL A 213 8.69 27.97 -15.15
N LYS A 214 9.07 28.38 -16.38
CA LYS A 214 8.22 29.29 -17.18
C LYS A 214 6.88 28.59 -17.40
N TYR A 215 5.78 29.23 -17.01
CA TYR A 215 4.46 28.58 -17.00
C TYR A 215 4.08 28.06 -18.40
N PRO A 216 3.86 26.74 -18.58
CA PRO A 216 3.50 26.16 -19.86
C PRO A 216 2.01 26.42 -20.15
N SER A 217 1.71 27.44 -20.95
CA SER A 217 0.33 27.74 -21.34
C SER A 217 -0.27 26.59 -22.14
N LEU A 218 -1.57 26.36 -21.92
CA LEU A 218 -2.40 25.48 -22.73
C LEU A 218 -3.33 26.28 -23.68
N TYR A 219 -3.21 27.61 -23.67
CA TYR A 219 -3.86 28.50 -24.65
C TYR A 219 -2.99 28.65 -25.90
N ALA A 220 -3.63 28.80 -27.07
CA ALA A 220 -2.93 28.87 -28.35
C ALA A 220 -2.00 30.09 -28.52
N ASN A 221 -2.20 31.15 -27.74
CA ASN A 221 -1.45 32.41 -27.83
C ASN A 221 -0.72 32.79 -26.52
N ASP A 222 -0.45 31.85 -25.62
CA ASP A 222 0.27 32.09 -24.35
C ASP A 222 -0.41 33.12 -23.40
N GLU A 223 -1.72 33.34 -23.53
CA GLU A 223 -2.49 34.44 -22.92
C GLU A 223 -2.40 34.52 -21.40
N ASP A 224 -2.21 33.38 -20.71
CA ASP A 224 -2.06 33.28 -19.25
C ASP A 224 -0.60 33.08 -18.80
N SER A 225 0.34 32.94 -19.73
CA SER A 225 1.79 32.85 -19.45
C SER A 225 2.55 34.13 -19.75
N LYS A 226 2.01 35.05 -20.55
CA LYS A 226 2.61 36.36 -20.81
C LYS A 226 1.56 37.47 -20.92
N VAL A 227 1.50 38.32 -19.90
CA VAL A 227 0.54 39.44 -19.81
C VAL A 227 1.26 40.76 -20.04
N THR A 228 0.63 41.68 -20.77
CA THR A 228 1.11 43.06 -20.95
C THR A 228 0.09 44.05 -20.41
N ALA A 229 0.48 44.82 -19.38
CA ALA A 229 -0.36 45.84 -18.75
C ALA A 229 0.45 47.14 -18.57
N THR A 230 -0.18 48.20 -18.07
CA THR A 230 0.55 49.44 -17.73
C THR A 230 1.37 49.25 -16.46
N ALA A 231 2.42 50.07 -16.26
CA ALA A 231 3.16 50.09 -14.99
C ALA A 231 2.25 50.37 -13.79
N ALA A 232 1.26 51.26 -13.96
CA ALA A 232 0.20 51.50 -12.98
C ALA A 232 -0.65 50.26 -12.70
N MET A 233 -1.05 49.49 -13.73
CA MET A 233 -1.88 48.30 -13.53
C MET A 233 -1.12 47.21 -12.75
N TRP A 234 0.18 47.09 -12.99
CA TRP A 234 1.07 46.17 -12.29
C TRP A 234 1.49 46.62 -10.88
N ASP A 235 1.17 47.86 -10.48
CA ASP A 235 1.70 48.54 -9.27
C ASP A 235 3.24 48.46 -9.16
N VAL A 236 3.94 48.62 -10.29
CA VAL A 236 5.42 48.61 -10.32
C VAL A 236 6.01 50.00 -10.57
N PRO A 237 7.17 50.34 -9.95
CA PRO A 237 7.85 51.61 -10.20
C PRO A 237 8.21 51.81 -11.69
N SER A 238 7.74 52.92 -12.25
CA SER A 238 8.15 53.47 -13.55
C SER A 238 8.04 55.00 -13.53
N ASP A 239 8.86 55.68 -14.34
CA ASP A 239 8.76 57.13 -14.59
C ASP A 239 7.51 57.49 -15.42
N ASN A 240 6.89 56.52 -16.09
CA ASN A 240 5.66 56.70 -16.88
C ASN A 240 4.60 55.66 -16.49
N PRO A 241 3.53 56.04 -15.77
CA PRO A 241 2.46 55.13 -15.36
C PRO A 241 1.80 54.35 -16.51
N ASP A 242 1.75 54.93 -17.73
CA ASP A 242 1.17 54.31 -18.93
C ASP A 242 2.11 53.38 -19.70
N GLU A 243 3.38 53.25 -19.27
CA GLU A 243 4.37 52.37 -19.89
C GLU A 243 3.83 50.92 -19.95
N LYS A 244 3.84 50.31 -21.13
CA LYS A 244 3.39 48.93 -21.32
C LYS A 244 4.50 47.95 -20.93
N ILE A 245 4.34 47.33 -19.77
CA ILE A 245 5.26 46.32 -19.24
C ILE A 245 4.68 44.94 -19.51
N ALA A 246 5.45 44.11 -20.20
CA ALA A 246 5.15 42.68 -20.38
C ALA A 246 5.85 41.87 -19.28
N MET A 247 5.08 41.07 -18.55
CA MET A 247 5.60 40.12 -17.56
C MET A 247 5.30 38.68 -17.99
N THR A 248 6.17 37.75 -17.60
CA THR A 248 6.01 36.32 -17.84
C THR A 248 5.57 35.65 -16.54
N ARG A 249 4.62 34.72 -16.61
CA ARG A 249 4.21 33.87 -15.49
C ARG A 249 5.23 32.76 -15.29
N TYR A 250 5.63 32.57 -14.05
CA TYR A 250 6.48 31.48 -13.61
C TYR A 250 5.76 30.65 -12.55
N TYR A 251 6.22 29.42 -12.39
CA TYR A 251 5.75 28.46 -11.40
C TYR A 251 6.94 27.83 -10.69
N ALA A 252 6.84 27.76 -9.36
CA ALA A 252 7.71 26.96 -8.52
C ALA A 252 6.88 26.34 -7.40
N ALA A 253 7.28 25.18 -6.90
CA ALA A 253 6.61 24.52 -5.80
C ALA A 253 7.55 23.60 -5.01
N GLN A 254 7.22 23.38 -3.75
CA GLN A 254 7.79 22.36 -2.89
C GLN A 254 6.65 21.51 -2.33
N LYS A 255 6.72 20.20 -2.58
CA LYS A 255 5.73 19.24 -2.10
C LYS A 255 6.36 18.27 -1.12
N THR A 256 5.66 17.96 -0.05
CA THR A 256 6.02 16.90 0.89
C THR A 256 4.88 15.91 0.97
N PHE A 257 5.16 14.64 0.69
CA PHE A 257 4.21 13.54 0.75
C PHE A 257 4.55 12.62 1.92
N TRP A 258 3.57 12.25 2.74
CA TRP A 258 3.68 11.17 3.71
C TRP A 258 2.96 9.95 3.15
N VAL A 259 3.72 8.93 2.82
CA VAL A 259 3.26 7.75 2.07
C VAL A 259 3.21 6.54 2.97
N ASP A 260 2.10 5.82 2.94
CA ASP A 260 2.01 4.51 3.56
C ASP A 260 2.89 3.49 2.81
N PRO A 261 3.96 2.93 3.39
CA PRO A 261 4.91 2.10 2.64
C PRO A 261 4.30 0.79 2.12
N GLU A 262 3.27 0.23 2.76
CA GLU A 262 2.67 -1.03 2.31
C GLU A 262 1.69 -0.83 1.14
N SER A 263 0.80 0.16 1.23
CA SER A 263 -0.20 0.42 0.18
C SER A 263 0.28 1.38 -0.93
N GLY A 264 1.20 2.29 -0.62
CA GLY A 264 1.56 3.43 -1.48
C GLY A 264 0.57 4.60 -1.42
N THR A 265 -0.39 4.58 -0.49
CA THR A 265 -1.35 5.69 -0.29
C THR A 265 -0.64 6.92 0.26
N ILE A 266 -0.84 8.09 -0.34
CA ILE A 266 -0.42 9.38 0.24
C ILE A 266 -1.45 9.72 1.32
N VAL A 267 -1.06 9.67 2.60
CA VAL A 267 -1.97 9.91 3.73
C VAL A 267 -1.99 11.35 4.22
N LYS A 268 -0.98 12.13 3.84
CA LYS A 268 -0.88 13.57 4.07
C LYS A 268 0.01 14.17 2.99
N GLU A 269 -0.34 15.37 2.53
CA GLU A 269 0.47 16.21 1.65
C GLU A 269 0.64 17.60 2.30
N GLU A 270 1.80 18.22 2.05
CA GLU A 270 2.04 19.63 2.28
C GLU A 270 2.56 20.24 0.98
N LEU A 271 1.90 21.29 0.51
CA LEU A 271 2.20 21.98 -0.74
C LEU A 271 2.48 23.45 -0.45
N HIS A 272 3.70 23.89 -0.73
CA HIS A 272 4.00 25.29 -1.01
C HIS A 272 4.05 25.46 -2.52
N ALA A 273 3.18 26.29 -3.10
CA ALA A 273 3.16 26.59 -4.52
C ALA A 273 3.12 28.09 -4.76
N ASN A 274 3.92 28.53 -5.73
CA ASN A 274 4.11 29.94 -6.06
C ASN A 274 3.95 30.15 -7.57
N HIS A 275 2.89 30.87 -7.92
CA HIS A 275 2.64 31.42 -9.24
C HIS A 275 2.78 32.94 -9.19
N TYR A 276 3.65 33.49 -10.03
CA TYR A 276 3.93 34.93 -10.06
C TYR A 276 4.25 35.40 -11.47
N PHE A 277 4.03 36.69 -11.70
CA PHE A 277 4.48 37.41 -12.88
C PHE A 277 5.77 38.16 -12.56
N ALA A 278 6.74 38.10 -13.47
CA ALA A 278 8.01 38.80 -13.37
C ALA A 278 8.63 39.09 -14.74
N ARG A 279 9.54 40.06 -14.78
CA ARG A 279 10.46 40.32 -15.91
C ARG A 279 11.75 39.48 -15.81
N ASP A 280 12.19 39.18 -14.59
CA ASP A 280 13.33 38.32 -14.26
C ASP A 280 12.80 37.09 -13.50
N PRO A 281 13.05 35.85 -13.96
CA PRO A 281 12.53 34.64 -13.31
C PRO A 281 12.87 34.56 -11.82
N LEU A 282 14.05 35.04 -11.39
CA LEU A 282 14.48 34.92 -10.00
C LEU A 282 14.05 36.08 -9.10
N LYS A 283 13.24 37.00 -9.63
CA LYS A 283 12.69 38.15 -8.89
C LYS A 283 11.17 38.22 -9.07
N PRO A 284 10.38 37.48 -8.28
CA PRO A 284 8.92 37.62 -8.27
C PRO A 284 8.51 39.08 -8.06
N GLU A 285 7.69 39.63 -8.96
CA GLU A 285 7.22 41.02 -8.88
C GLU A 285 5.76 41.06 -8.40
N VAL A 286 4.87 40.31 -9.06
CA VAL A 286 3.43 40.29 -8.76
C VAL A 286 2.96 38.86 -8.57
N ALA A 287 2.56 38.51 -7.34
CA ALA A 287 2.04 37.18 -7.03
C ALA A 287 0.62 37.00 -7.62
N LEU A 288 0.42 35.92 -8.39
CA LEU A 288 -0.91 35.43 -8.74
C LEU A 288 -1.47 34.61 -7.58
N ALA A 289 -0.67 33.65 -7.09
CA ALA A 289 -0.95 32.84 -5.91
C ALA A 289 0.35 32.24 -5.36
N ASP A 290 0.76 32.67 -4.16
CA ASP A 290 1.87 32.12 -3.38
C ASP A 290 1.31 31.61 -2.05
N TYR A 291 1.19 30.30 -1.89
CA TYR A 291 0.40 29.70 -0.82
C TYR A 291 1.00 28.42 -0.26
N LYS A 292 0.82 28.23 1.04
CA LYS A 292 1.12 26.98 1.72
C LYS A 292 -0.15 26.37 2.28
N VAL A 293 -0.43 25.13 1.87
CA VAL A 293 -1.57 24.32 2.34
C VAL A 293 -1.08 22.95 2.80
N THR A 294 -1.74 22.40 3.82
CA THR A 294 -1.44 21.07 4.36
C THR A 294 -2.74 20.29 4.49
N THR A 295 -2.72 18.99 4.16
CA THR A 295 -3.89 18.11 4.27
C THR A 295 -4.49 18.17 5.68
N ASN A 296 -5.80 18.37 5.74
CA ASN A 296 -6.49 18.58 7.00
C ASN A 296 -6.81 17.28 7.74
N GLU A 297 -7.10 17.39 9.04
CA GLU A 297 -7.18 16.23 9.93
C GLU A 297 -8.23 15.20 9.49
N GLU A 298 -9.41 15.64 9.04
CA GLU A 298 -10.47 14.76 8.51
C GLU A 298 -10.00 13.98 7.28
N THR A 299 -9.28 14.64 6.37
CA THR A 299 -8.69 13.98 5.20
C THR A 299 -7.58 13.02 5.60
N VAL A 300 -6.71 13.39 6.56
CA VAL A 300 -5.63 12.52 7.08
C VAL A 300 -6.22 11.26 7.73
N GLU A 301 -7.21 11.39 8.62
CA GLU A 301 -7.92 10.26 9.21
C GLU A 301 -8.55 9.36 8.14
N GLY A 302 -9.20 9.96 7.13
CA GLY A 302 -9.77 9.25 5.99
C GLY A 302 -8.74 8.42 5.22
N GLN A 303 -7.60 9.02 4.85
CA GLN A 303 -6.55 8.32 4.09
C GLN A 303 -5.77 7.30 4.94
N VAL A 304 -5.52 7.58 6.22
CA VAL A 304 -4.91 6.60 7.15
C VAL A 304 -5.83 5.37 7.31
N ASN A 305 -7.15 5.58 7.39
CA ASN A 305 -8.11 4.47 7.43
C ASN A 305 -8.17 3.72 6.09
N ALA A 306 -8.09 4.40 4.95
CA ALA A 306 -8.01 3.76 3.63
C ALA A 306 -6.74 2.89 3.50
N ALA A 307 -5.57 3.43 3.88
CA ALA A 307 -4.30 2.71 3.89
C ALA A 307 -4.33 1.47 4.82
N ARG A 308 -4.91 1.60 6.03
CA ARG A 308 -5.12 0.48 6.95
C ARG A 308 -6.04 -0.60 6.36
N ASN A 309 -7.16 -0.22 5.74
CA ASN A 309 -8.06 -1.16 5.07
C ASN A 309 -7.37 -1.93 3.92
N GLU A 310 -6.49 -1.27 3.16
CA GLU A 310 -5.69 -1.92 2.12
C GLU A 310 -4.63 -2.85 2.70
N ARG A 311 -3.91 -2.44 3.76
CA ARG A 311 -2.98 -3.29 4.53
C ARG A 311 -3.67 -4.54 5.08
N ASP A 312 -4.85 -4.40 5.69
CA ASP A 312 -5.60 -5.51 6.27
C ASP A 312 -6.12 -6.47 5.20
N ARG A 313 -6.61 -5.94 4.06
CA ARG A 313 -6.95 -6.76 2.89
C ARG A 313 -5.73 -7.52 2.36
N LEU A 314 -4.59 -6.85 2.24
CA LEU A 314 -3.34 -7.47 1.80
C LEU A 314 -2.91 -8.59 2.76
N ALA A 315 -2.92 -8.34 4.07
CA ALA A 315 -2.57 -9.31 5.10
C ALA A 315 -3.56 -10.49 5.17
N LEU A 316 -4.86 -10.25 5.00
CA LEU A 316 -5.89 -11.30 4.98
C LEU A 316 -5.60 -12.33 3.90
N TRP A 317 -5.38 -11.88 2.67
CA TRP A 317 -5.19 -12.75 1.51
C TRP A 317 -3.77 -13.31 1.37
N SER A 318 -2.73 -12.57 1.77
CA SER A 318 -1.32 -13.00 1.65
C SER A 318 -0.82 -13.84 2.84
N ARG A 319 -1.41 -13.67 4.03
CA ARG A 319 -0.89 -14.25 5.29
C ARG A 319 -1.94 -15.00 6.09
N VAL A 320 -3.08 -14.37 6.42
CA VAL A 320 -4.07 -14.97 7.35
C VAL A 320 -4.77 -16.18 6.75
N LEU A 321 -5.31 -16.07 5.52
CA LEU A 321 -5.99 -17.18 4.85
C LEU A 321 -5.03 -18.36 4.55
N PRO A 322 -3.82 -18.17 3.98
CA PRO A 322 -2.84 -19.25 3.84
C PRO A 322 -2.51 -19.96 5.15
N ILE A 323 -2.24 -19.23 6.24
CA ILE A 323 -1.88 -19.84 7.54
C ILE A 323 -3.06 -20.61 8.13
N THR A 324 -4.26 -20.01 8.15
CA THR A 324 -5.45 -20.65 8.72
C THR A 324 -5.88 -21.88 7.92
N PHE A 325 -5.83 -21.83 6.59
CA PHE A 325 -6.12 -22.98 5.73
C PHE A 325 -5.04 -24.08 5.87
N THR A 326 -3.77 -23.70 6.04
CA THR A 326 -2.69 -24.68 6.31
C THR A 326 -2.91 -25.39 7.64
N ALA A 327 -3.16 -24.64 8.72
CA ALA A 327 -3.40 -25.20 10.05
C ALA A 327 -4.65 -26.09 10.08
N ALA A 328 -5.78 -25.59 9.55
CA ALA A 328 -7.02 -26.37 9.46
C ALA A 328 -6.88 -27.60 8.56
N GLY A 329 -6.14 -27.48 7.45
CA GLY A 329 -5.85 -28.58 6.53
C GLY A 329 -5.03 -29.70 7.19
N LEU A 330 -3.97 -29.35 7.93
CA LEU A 330 -3.16 -30.29 8.70
C LEU A 330 -3.95 -30.96 9.83
N ILE A 331 -4.73 -30.18 10.60
CA ILE A 331 -5.59 -30.71 11.67
C ILE A 331 -6.63 -31.69 11.10
N ALA A 332 -7.25 -31.36 9.97
CA ALA A 332 -8.18 -32.24 9.28
C ALA A 332 -7.50 -33.52 8.77
N LEU A 333 -6.32 -33.44 8.12
CA LEU A 333 -5.59 -34.64 7.70
C LEU A 333 -5.23 -35.54 8.89
N ILE A 334 -4.68 -34.99 9.98
CA ILE A 334 -4.30 -35.76 11.17
C ILE A 334 -5.56 -36.39 11.82
N GLY A 335 -6.63 -35.62 12.00
CA GLY A 335 -7.88 -36.10 12.56
C GLY A 335 -8.54 -37.19 11.70
N GLY A 336 -8.51 -37.04 10.38
CA GLY A 336 -9.01 -38.03 9.43
C GLY A 336 -8.21 -39.34 9.44
N VAL A 337 -6.87 -39.25 9.50
CA VAL A 337 -5.98 -40.42 9.65
C VAL A 337 -6.23 -41.13 10.98
N LEU A 338 -6.33 -40.40 12.09
CA LEU A 338 -6.62 -40.96 13.40
C LEU A 338 -8.00 -41.66 13.41
N LEU A 339 -9.06 -41.00 12.98
CA LEU A 339 -10.41 -41.59 12.87
C LEU A 339 -10.45 -42.83 11.97
N GLY A 340 -9.73 -42.81 10.85
CA GLY A 340 -9.56 -43.98 9.98
C GLY A 340 -8.87 -45.13 10.70
N SER A 341 -7.76 -44.86 11.41
CA SER A 341 -7.00 -45.87 12.16
C SER A 341 -7.81 -46.51 13.30
N PHE A 342 -8.65 -45.73 14.00
CA PHE A 342 -9.53 -46.23 15.05
C PHE A 342 -10.65 -47.10 14.47
N SER A 343 -11.23 -46.75 13.31
CA SER A 343 -12.22 -47.59 12.61
C SER A 343 -11.64 -48.95 12.19
N LEU A 344 -10.40 -48.97 11.70
CA LEU A 344 -9.74 -50.23 11.32
C LEU A 344 -9.49 -51.14 12.53
N ARG A 345 -9.10 -50.57 13.67
CA ARG A 345 -8.88 -51.32 14.92
C ARG A 345 -10.17 -51.85 15.54
N THR A 346 -11.28 -51.11 15.48
CA THR A 346 -12.56 -51.59 16.01
C THR A 346 -13.21 -52.65 15.13
N GLU A 347 -13.06 -52.60 13.80
CA GLU A 347 -13.47 -53.71 12.93
C GLU A 347 -12.61 -54.96 13.15
N ALA A 348 -11.29 -54.82 13.33
CA ALA A 348 -10.42 -55.97 13.66
C ALA A 348 -10.79 -56.64 15.00
N ALA A 349 -11.27 -55.88 15.99
CA ALA A 349 -11.72 -56.39 17.28
C ALA A 349 -13.15 -56.97 17.26
N LEU A 350 -13.95 -56.67 16.22
CA LEU A 350 -15.29 -57.24 16.01
C LEU A 350 -15.28 -58.43 15.02
N LEU A 351 -14.14 -58.70 14.38
CA LEU A 351 -13.90 -59.80 13.45
C LEU A 351 -13.06 -60.92 14.09
N ASP A 352 -13.31 -61.21 15.37
CA ASP A 352 -12.84 -62.43 16.02
C ASP A 352 -13.98 -63.47 16.08
N PRO A 353 -14.09 -64.39 15.10
CA PRO A 353 -15.06 -65.46 15.12
C PRO A 353 -14.55 -66.60 16.03
N GLY A 354 -14.74 -66.44 17.33
CA GLY A 354 -14.60 -67.53 18.30
C GLY A 354 -15.68 -68.61 18.13
N LEU A 355 -15.61 -69.41 17.05
CA LEU A 355 -16.36 -70.64 16.83
C LEU A 355 -15.54 -71.63 15.99
N ASP A 356 -14.74 -72.46 16.66
CA ASP A 356 -14.25 -73.71 16.06
C ASP A 356 -15.45 -74.58 15.66
N THR A 357 -15.48 -75.00 14.40
CA THR A 357 -16.61 -75.73 13.82
C THR A 357 -16.62 -77.17 14.31
N ALA A 358 -17.53 -77.48 15.23
CA ALA A 358 -17.84 -78.84 15.60
C ALA A 358 -18.53 -79.60 14.45
N ASP A 359 -18.07 -80.84 14.26
CA ASP A 359 -18.84 -82.00 13.78
C ASP A 359 -19.32 -82.06 12.31
N HIS A 360 -18.53 -82.76 11.49
CA HIS A 360 -19.07 -83.61 10.41
C HIS A 360 -18.24 -84.90 10.26
N GLY A 361 -18.72 -86.00 10.86
CA GLY A 361 -18.25 -87.36 10.60
C GLY A 361 -19.03 -88.10 9.49
N PHE A 362 -18.68 -89.38 9.28
CA PHE A 362 -19.26 -90.35 8.31
C PHE A 362 -18.92 -90.07 6.82
N PHE A 363 -18.27 -90.95 6.03
CA PHE A 363 -17.97 -92.39 6.15
C PHE A 363 -16.46 -92.67 5.86
N GLY A 364 -15.91 -93.81 6.28
CA GLY A 364 -14.49 -94.17 6.03
C GLY A 364 -14.28 -95.64 5.61
N ARG A 365 -13.02 -96.09 5.45
CA ARG A 365 -12.60 -97.51 5.61
C ARG A 365 -11.07 -97.76 5.58
N GLY A 366 -10.51 -98.26 6.69
CA GLY A 366 -9.48 -99.33 6.70
C GLY A 366 -7.98 -98.99 6.83
N GLY A 367 -7.35 -99.39 7.95
CA GLY A 367 -5.90 -99.69 8.04
C GLY A 367 -5.14 -99.14 9.27
N PRO A 368 -4.85 -99.95 10.31
CA PRO A 368 -4.03 -99.59 11.50
C PRO A 368 -2.70 -100.40 11.58
N PRO A 369 -1.89 -100.32 12.67
CA PRO A 369 -1.53 -99.18 13.54
C PRO A 369 0.01 -99.00 13.69
N ALA A 370 0.47 -97.86 14.24
CA ALA A 370 1.79 -97.77 14.87
C ALA A 370 1.85 -96.64 15.94
N GLU A 371 1.80 -97.04 17.21
CA GLU A 371 2.15 -96.27 18.41
C GLU A 371 2.63 -97.30 19.47
N PRO A 372 3.47 -96.94 20.48
CA PRO A 372 3.26 -95.77 21.33
C PRO A 372 4.49 -94.91 21.71
N VAL A 373 4.17 -93.70 22.16
CA VAL A 373 4.90 -92.76 23.06
C VAL A 373 5.37 -93.46 24.38
N PRO A 374 6.32 -92.92 25.22
CA PRO A 374 6.19 -91.57 25.84
C PRO A 374 7.44 -90.80 26.38
N GLY A 375 7.21 -89.54 26.76
CA GLY A 375 7.93 -88.81 27.82
C GLY A 375 9.21 -88.04 27.41
N ALA A 376 9.68 -87.04 28.16
CA ALA A 376 9.07 -86.27 29.26
C ALA A 376 9.86 -84.95 29.47
N GLU A 377 9.26 -84.03 30.24
CA GLU A 377 9.86 -82.97 31.09
C GLU A 377 11.38 -82.64 30.98
N ALA A 378 11.71 -81.34 30.87
CA ALA A 378 12.23 -80.54 32.00
C ALA A 378 12.95 -79.26 31.55
N GLU A 379 12.75 -78.18 32.30
CA GLU A 379 13.68 -77.04 32.33
C GLU A 379 15.01 -77.48 32.98
N THR A 380 16.15 -76.99 32.50
CA THR A 380 17.42 -77.05 33.27
C THR A 380 18.14 -75.71 33.30
N GLU A 381 17.93 -75.06 34.44
CA GLU A 381 18.79 -74.05 35.06
C GLU A 381 20.29 -74.40 34.96
N LYS A 382 21.14 -73.37 34.82
CA LYS A 382 22.60 -73.46 35.04
C LYS A 382 23.13 -72.26 35.83
N LEU A 383 23.24 -72.45 37.13
CA LEU A 383 24.29 -71.84 37.97
C LEU A 383 25.27 -72.95 38.35
N PRO A 384 26.57 -72.64 38.60
CA PRO A 384 26.95 -72.43 40.00
C PRO A 384 28.08 -71.40 40.25
N THR A 385 28.17 -71.00 41.51
CA THR A 385 29.28 -70.32 42.23
C THR A 385 29.39 -70.99 43.62
N PRO A 386 30.36 -70.65 44.51
CA PRO A 386 31.74 -70.16 44.38
C PRO A 386 32.69 -71.25 44.97
N PRO A 387 33.75 -71.08 45.83
CA PRO A 387 34.12 -70.05 46.84
C PRO A 387 35.56 -69.46 46.58
N ALA A 388 36.30 -68.71 47.41
CA ALA A 388 36.14 -67.97 48.69
C ALA A 388 37.33 -66.97 48.88
N ASP A 389 37.30 -66.14 49.93
CA ASP A 389 38.44 -65.59 50.71
C ASP A 389 39.50 -64.66 50.02
N LEU A 390 40.05 -63.58 50.64
CA LEU A 390 39.91 -62.97 51.98
C LEU A 390 40.37 -61.48 51.95
N GLN A 391 39.84 -60.65 52.87
CA GLN A 391 40.43 -59.41 53.47
C GLN A 391 40.81 -58.22 52.54
N ARG A 392 40.17 -57.04 52.64
CA ARG A 392 40.13 -55.99 53.71
C ARG A 392 41.18 -54.88 53.52
N ASP A 393 40.71 -53.66 53.23
CA ASP A 393 40.92 -52.39 53.99
C ASP A 393 40.48 -51.16 53.13
N ALA A 394 40.19 -49.95 53.64
CA ALA A 394 39.47 -49.54 54.87
C ALA A 394 39.14 -48.01 54.85
N GLY A 395 38.03 -47.58 54.23
CA GLY A 395 37.38 -46.24 54.39
C GLY A 395 38.19 -44.99 53.96
N PRO A 396 37.72 -43.75 54.24
CA PRO A 396 36.38 -43.29 54.67
C PRO A 396 35.67 -42.36 53.62
N PRO A 397 34.43 -41.88 53.85
CA PRO A 397 33.52 -41.47 52.75
C PRO A 397 33.17 -39.94 52.77
N PRO A 398 32.01 -39.41 52.29
CA PRO A 398 31.96 -38.16 51.52
C PRO A 398 31.54 -36.92 52.32
N THR A 399 31.61 -35.73 51.69
CA THR A 399 31.00 -34.49 52.21
C THR A 399 30.14 -33.78 51.15
N ALA A 400 28.99 -33.28 51.62
CA ALA A 400 27.98 -32.58 50.83
C ALA A 400 28.11 -31.03 50.99
N PRO A 401 27.36 -30.20 50.24
CA PRO A 401 27.68 -28.79 50.01
C PRO A 401 26.99 -27.80 50.98
N PRO A 402 27.34 -26.51 50.92
CA PRO A 402 26.49 -25.41 51.37
C PRO A 402 26.07 -24.40 50.27
N GLU A 403 25.16 -23.52 50.66
CA GLU A 403 24.17 -22.73 49.87
C GLU A 403 24.61 -21.32 49.36
N PRO A 404 23.75 -20.56 48.62
CA PRO A 404 24.16 -19.41 47.79
C PRO A 404 24.15 -18.02 48.47
N GLY A 405 24.77 -17.04 47.79
CA GLY A 405 24.79 -15.61 48.14
C GLY A 405 23.80 -14.71 47.36
N PRO A 406 23.62 -13.45 47.77
CA PRO A 406 22.43 -12.63 47.48
C PRO A 406 22.51 -11.75 46.21
N PRO A 407 21.40 -11.10 45.78
CA PRO A 407 21.34 -10.30 44.55
C PRO A 407 21.67 -8.82 44.77
N ASP A 408 22.23 -8.17 43.75
CA ASP A 408 22.41 -6.71 43.71
C ASP A 408 21.36 -6.00 42.85
N ARG A 409 21.03 -4.77 43.24
CA ARG A 409 20.19 -3.81 42.51
C ARG A 409 21.02 -2.60 42.08
N THR A 410 20.83 -2.17 40.83
CA THR A 410 20.84 -0.76 40.40
C THR A 410 19.90 -0.61 39.23
#